data_AF-A0A842USF2-F1
#
_entry.id   AF-A0A842USF2-F1
#
_cell.length_a   1.000
_cell.length_b   1.000
_cell.length_c   1.000
_cell.angle_alpha   90.00
_cell.angle_beta   90.00
_cell.angle_gamma   90.00
#
_symmetry.space_group_name_H-M   'P 1'
#
loop_
_entity.id
_entity.type
_entity.pdbx_description
1 polymer ?
#
loop_
_entity_poly.entity_id
_entity_poly.type
_entity_poly.pdbx_seq_one_letter_code
_entity_poly.pdbx_strand_id
1 'polypeptide(L)'
;MYARRVALFVLRDAEDKVLLQHRSESAKLLPDYWAFFGGGIEEGETPEQAVVREAGEELGIELKDFKFFKSYEAQEKPGLFEKFVYTAPLGYSIDFLRKQ
;
A
#
# COMPACT_ATOMS: atom_id res chain seq x y z
N MET A 1 -8.03 22.38 -6.16
CA MET A 1 -7.71 21.08 -6.77
C MET A 1 -7.59 20.10 -5.62
N TYR A 2 -8.51 19.16 -5.46
CA TYR A 2 -8.50 18.27 -4.30
C TYR A 2 -7.32 17.31 -4.40
N ALA A 3 -6.49 17.25 -3.35
CA ALA A 3 -5.44 16.24 -3.26
C ALA A 3 -6.09 14.85 -3.32
N ARG A 4 -5.55 13.94 -4.13
CA ARG A 4 -6.06 12.57 -4.16
C ARG A 4 -5.61 11.87 -2.87
N ARG A 5 -6.57 11.36 -2.11
CA ARG A 5 -6.28 10.65 -0.85
C ARG A 5 -5.97 9.18 -1.17
N VAL A 6 -4.91 8.67 -0.58
CA VAL A 6 -4.39 7.31 -0.83
C VAL A 6 -4.08 6.65 0.51
N ALA A 7 -4.49 5.41 0.67
CA ALA A 7 -4.15 4.58 1.81
C ALA A 7 -3.14 3.51 1.39
N LEU A 8 -2.04 3.41 2.12
CA LEU A 8 -0.91 2.52 1.85
C LEU A 8 -0.70 1.60 3.05
N PHE A 9 -0.31 0.36 2.78
CA PHE A 9 0.08 -0.57 3.83
C PHE A 9 1.45 -1.18 3.56
N VAL A 10 2.20 -1.37 4.64
CA VAL A 10 3.56 -1.91 4.64
C VAL A 10 3.58 -3.19 5.47
N LEU A 11 3.82 -4.31 4.80
CA LEU A 11 3.96 -5.61 5.45
C LEU A 11 5.42 -5.86 5.80
N ARG A 12 5.68 -6.25 7.04
CA ARG A 12 7.02 -6.55 7.56
C ARG A 12 7.07 -7.95 8.12
N ASP A 13 8.10 -8.71 7.76
CA ASP A 13 8.34 -10.00 8.40
C ASP A 13 9.08 -9.86 9.74
N ALA A 14 9.38 -11.00 10.38
CA ALA A 14 10.06 -11.03 11.67
C ALA A 14 11.52 -10.53 11.62
N GLU A 15 12.11 -10.41 10.44
CA GLU A 15 13.46 -9.87 10.21
C GLU A 15 13.42 -8.38 9.79
N ASP A 16 12.26 -7.72 9.89
CA ASP A 16 12.00 -6.33 9.46
C ASP A 16 12.20 -6.11 7.94
N LYS A 17 12.19 -7.19 7.14
CA LYS A 17 12.16 -7.07 5.68
C LYS A 17 10.78 -6.56 5.26
N VAL A 18 10.75 -5.67 4.27
CA VAL A 18 9.53 -5.04 3.77
C VAL A 18 9.09 -5.69 2.47
N LEU A 19 7.82 -6.09 2.39
CA LEU A 19 7.24 -6.57 1.14
C LEU A 19 6.90 -5.39 0.23
N LEU A 20 7.45 -5.41 -0.98
CA LEU A 20 7.19 -4.42 -2.03
C LEU A 20 6.65 -5.13 -3.28
N GLN A 21 5.86 -4.41 -4.06
CA GLN A 21 5.47 -4.82 -5.41
C GLN A 21 6.31 -4.11 -6.46
N HIS A 22 6.76 -4.85 -7.47
CA HIS A 22 7.31 -4.28 -8.69
C HIS A 22 6.18 -4.09 -9.69
N ARG A 23 5.97 -2.84 -10.12
CA ARG A 23 4.84 -2.48 -10.98
C ARG A 23 5.14 -2.87 -12.42
N SER A 24 4.14 -3.40 -13.12
CA SER A 24 4.27 -3.73 -14.53
C SER A 24 4.63 -2.50 -15.38
N GLU A 25 5.26 -2.73 -16.52
CA GLU A 25 5.55 -1.67 -17.52
C GLU A 25 4.27 -0.98 -18.03
N SER A 26 3.13 -1.69 -17.97
CA SER A 26 1.82 -1.18 -18.38
C SER A 26 1.07 -0.40 -17.28
N ALA A 27 1.66 -0.24 -16.09
CA ALA A 27 1.00 0.45 -14.99
C ALA A 27 0.75 1.93 -15.33
N LYS A 28 -0.48 2.40 -15.09
CA LYS A 28 -0.91 3.79 -15.38
C LYS A 28 -0.09 4.86 -14.68
N LEU A 29 0.45 4.52 -13.50
CA LEU A 29 1.25 5.40 -12.66
C LEU A 29 2.53 4.66 -12.30
N LEU A 30 3.67 5.35 -12.46
CA LEU A 30 5.01 4.88 -12.12
C LEU A 30 5.29 3.44 -12.62
N PRO A 31 5.20 3.19 -13.95
CA PRO A 31 5.52 1.88 -14.52
C PRO A 31 6.99 1.51 -14.26
N ASP A 32 7.26 0.24 -13.97
CA ASP A 32 8.59 -0.31 -13.66
C ASP A 32 9.22 0.18 -12.33
N TYR A 33 8.42 0.78 -11.44
CA TYR A 33 8.88 1.16 -10.09
C TYR A 33 8.53 0.10 -9.04
N TRP A 34 9.36 0.02 -8.00
CA TRP A 34 8.98 -0.59 -6.73
C TRP A 34 8.05 0.33 -5.96
N ALA A 35 6.96 -0.23 -5.44
CA ALA A 35 5.96 0.52 -4.70
C ALA A 35 5.45 -0.26 -3.47
N PHE A 36 4.90 0.48 -2.52
CA PHE A 36 4.04 -0.11 -1.49
C PHE A 36 2.71 -0.55 -2.10
N PHE A 37 2.02 -1.40 -1.37
CA PHE A 37 0.64 -1.78 -1.67
C PHE A 37 -0.34 -0.73 -1.18
N GLY A 38 -1.55 -0.76 -1.74
CA GLY A 38 -2.63 0.17 -1.43
C GLY A 38 -3.07 1.00 -2.63
N GLY A 39 -4.04 1.88 -2.38
CA GLY A 39 -4.75 2.57 -3.45
C GLY A 39 -5.54 3.78 -2.98
N GLY A 40 -6.39 4.28 -3.89
CA GLY A 40 -7.18 5.47 -3.64
C GLY A 40 -8.25 5.20 -2.60
N ILE A 41 -8.49 6.19 -1.72
CA ILE A 41 -9.61 6.14 -0.78
C ILE A 41 -10.88 6.49 -1.55
N GLU A 42 -11.88 5.62 -1.51
CA GLU A 42 -13.16 5.83 -2.19
C GLU A 42 -14.11 6.77 -1.42
N GLU A 43 -15.19 7.22 -2.07
CA GLU A 43 -16.18 8.09 -1.43
C GLU A 43 -16.88 7.37 -0.27
N GLY A 44 -16.87 7.99 0.91
CA GLY A 44 -17.43 7.40 2.13
C GLY A 44 -16.48 6.43 2.86
N GLU A 45 -15.29 6.17 2.30
CA GLU A 45 -14.31 5.25 2.88
C GLU A 45 -13.34 5.97 3.85
N THR A 46 -13.07 5.35 4.99
CA THR A 46 -11.96 5.74 5.89
C THR A 46 -10.63 5.19 5.37
N PRO A 47 -9.47 5.81 5.67
CA PRO A 47 -8.20 5.25 5.25
C PRO A 47 -7.95 3.81 5.75
N GLU A 48 -8.48 3.46 6.93
CA GLU A 48 -8.45 2.10 7.48
C GLU A 48 -9.27 1.11 6.63
N GLN A 49 -10.48 1.49 6.21
CA GLN A 49 -11.29 0.65 5.32
C GLN A 49 -10.60 0.45 3.97
N ALA A 50 -9.98 1.51 3.44
CA ALA A 50 -9.25 1.47 2.18
C ALA A 50 -8.09 0.46 2.21
N VAL A 51 -7.22 0.48 3.25
CA VAL A 51 -6.12 -0.50 3.32
C VAL A 51 -6.60 -1.94 3.47
N VAL A 52 -7.73 -2.17 4.15
CA VAL A 52 -8.31 -3.53 4.27
C VAL A 52 -8.84 -4.01 2.92
N ARG A 53 -9.56 -3.15 2.18
CA ARG A 53 -10.07 -3.47 0.84
C ARG A 53 -8.92 -3.74 -0.14
N GLU A 54 -7.95 -2.84 -0.23
CA GLU A 54 -6.81 -2.96 -1.14
C GLU A 54 -5.95 -4.20 -0.85
N ALA A 55 -5.76 -4.57 0.43
CA ALA A 55 -5.07 -5.81 0.78
C ALA A 55 -5.81 -7.06 0.29
N GLY A 56 -7.15 -7.03 0.32
CA GLY A 56 -7.99 -8.08 -0.26
C GLY A 56 -7.89 -8.13 -1.78
N GLU A 57 -7.90 -6.99 -2.46
CA GLU A 57 -7.84 -6.90 -3.93
C GLU A 57 -6.46 -7.25 -4.49
N GLU A 58 -5.38 -6.71 -3.92
CA GLU A 58 -4.02 -6.87 -4.46
C GLU A 58 -3.35 -8.18 -4.02
N LEU A 59 -3.64 -8.67 -2.81
CA LEU A 59 -2.96 -9.81 -2.21
C LEU A 59 -3.89 -10.97 -1.82
N GLY A 60 -5.21 -10.79 -1.87
CA GLY A 60 -6.16 -11.82 -1.45
C GLY A 60 -6.15 -12.10 0.06
N ILE A 61 -5.72 -11.13 0.88
CA ILE A 61 -5.60 -11.29 2.34
C ILE A 61 -6.57 -10.38 3.09
N GLU A 62 -6.95 -10.80 4.29
CA GLU A 62 -7.60 -9.93 5.28
C GLU A 62 -6.49 -9.26 6.13
N LEU A 63 -6.33 -7.94 5.99
CA LEU A 63 -5.30 -7.20 6.72
C LEU A 63 -5.65 -7.10 8.21
N LYS A 64 -4.81 -7.67 9.08
CA LYS A 64 -4.98 -7.71 10.55
C LYS A 64 -3.82 -7.04 11.26
N ASP A 65 -4.05 -6.64 12.52
CA ASP A 65 -3.03 -6.05 13.42
C ASP A 65 -2.26 -4.86 12.84
N PHE A 66 -2.87 -4.15 11.89
CA PHE A 66 -2.27 -3.00 11.25
C PHE A 66 -2.36 -1.76 12.15
N LYS A 67 -1.35 -0.91 12.04
CA LYS A 67 -1.21 0.31 12.86
C LYS A 67 -0.91 1.49 11.96
N PHE A 68 -1.57 2.61 12.25
CA PHE A 68 -1.21 3.88 11.63
C PHE A 68 0.25 4.22 11.93
N PHE A 69 1.00 4.54 10.88
CA PHE A 69 2.40 4.93 10.97
C PHE A 69 2.55 6.44 10.82
N LYS A 70 2.03 7.00 9.71
CA LYS A 70 2.02 8.44 9.46
C LYS A 70 1.08 8.82 8.32
N SER A 71 0.73 10.10 8.25
CA SER A 71 0.20 10.72 7.04
C SER A 71 1.10 11.86 6.57
N TYR A 72 1.12 12.10 5.26
CA TYR A 72 1.88 13.20 4.67
C TYR A 72 1.34 13.58 3.28
N GLU A 73 1.58 14.82 2.89
CA GLU A 73 1.32 15.29 1.54
C GLU A 73 2.54 15.05 0.64
N ALA A 74 2.31 14.63 -0.61
CA ALA A 74 3.35 14.39 -1.59
C ALA A 74 2.95 14.99 -2.95
N GLN A 75 3.84 15.81 -3.50
CA GLN A 75 3.71 16.31 -4.88
C GLN A 75 4.36 15.30 -5.83
N GLU A 76 3.55 14.53 -6.54
CA GLU A 76 4.00 13.52 -7.50
C GLU A 76 3.41 13.85 -8.89
N LYS A 77 3.92 13.26 -9.97
CA LYS A 77 3.26 13.41 -11.27
C LYS A 77 2.13 12.37 -11.36
N PRO A 78 0.87 12.74 -11.65
CA PRO A 78 0.39 14.04 -12.14
C PRO A 78 -0.30 14.96 -11.09
N GLY A 79 -0.10 14.81 -9.78
CA GLY A 79 -0.81 15.67 -8.81
C GLY A 79 -0.32 15.64 -7.36
N LEU A 80 -1.04 16.36 -6.51
CA LEU A 80 -0.86 16.35 -5.05
C LEU A 80 -1.62 15.17 -4.45
N PHE A 81 -0.97 14.43 -3.57
CA PHE A 81 -1.54 13.28 -2.87
C PHE A 81 -1.46 13.48 -1.36
N GLU A 82 -2.54 13.16 -0.66
CA GLU A 82 -2.51 12.95 0.79
C GLU A 82 -2.40 11.45 1.05
N LYS A 83 -1.29 11.02 1.66
CA LYS A 83 -0.97 9.61 1.88
C LYS A 83 -1.17 9.25 3.33
N PHE A 84 -1.91 8.18 3.60
CA PHE A 84 -2.05 7.55 4.91
C PHE A 84 -1.31 6.22 4.89
N VAL A 85 -0.34 6.03 5.79
CA VAL A 85 0.51 4.83 5.80
C VAL A 85 0.22 4.02 7.05
N TYR A 86 -0.04 2.73 6.84
CA TYR A 86 -0.21 1.72 7.87
C TYR A 86 0.89 0.68 7.78
N THR A 87 1.24 0.06 8.91
CA THR A 87 2.17 -1.07 8.95
C THR A 87 1.49 -2.26 9.60
N ALA A 88 1.77 -3.47 9.13
CA ALA A 88 1.26 -4.71 9.70
C ALA A 88 2.33 -5.82 9.62
N PRO A 89 2.29 -6.82 10.51
CA PRO A 89 3.11 -8.01 10.35
C PRO A 89 2.67 -8.82 9.12
N LEU A 90 3.62 -9.33 8.34
CA LEU A 90 3.35 -10.25 7.23
C LEU A 90 2.91 -11.64 7.73
N GLY A 91 3.35 -12.02 8.94
CA GLY A 91 3.03 -13.31 9.57
C GLY A 91 3.88 -14.50 9.08
N TYR A 92 4.69 -14.32 8.04
CA TYR A 92 5.66 -15.30 7.53
C TYR A 92 6.88 -14.59 6.94
N SER A 93 7.98 -15.33 6.73
CA SER A 93 9.19 -14.77 6.09
C SER A 93 8.92 -14.43 4.62
N ILE A 94 9.41 -13.27 4.18
CA ILE A 94 9.34 -12.85 2.77
C ILE A 94 10.04 -13.87 1.85
N ASP A 95 11.03 -14.59 2.35
CA ASP A 95 11.78 -15.57 1.56
C ASP A 95 10.89 -16.76 1.10
N PHE A 96 9.70 -16.95 1.70
CA PHE A 96 8.71 -17.92 1.25
C PHE A 96 7.83 -17.41 0.10
N LEU A 97 7.80 -16.11 -0.16
CA LEU A 97 7.09 -15.53 -1.29
C LEU A 97 7.92 -15.76 -2.56
N ARG A 98 7.56 -16.78 -3.33
CA ARG A 98 8.20 -17.06 -4.61
C ARG A 98 7.84 -15.96 -5.61
N LYS A 99 8.84 -15.47 -6.35
CA LYS A 99 8.62 -14.75 -7.61
C LYS A 99 7.82 -15.68 -8.53
N GLN A 100 6.59 -15.31 -8.88
CA GLN A 100 5.96 -15.86 -10.07
C GLN A 100 6.64 -15.27 -11.31
#